data_AF-A0A7L5Z241-F1
#
_entry.id   AF-A0A7L5Z241-F1
#
_cell.length_a   1.000
_cell.length_b   1.000
_cell.length_c   1.000
_cell.angle_alpha   90.00
_cell.angle_beta   90.00
_cell.angle_gamma   90.00
#
_symmetry.space_group_name_H-M   'P 1'
#
loop_
_entity.id
_entity.type
_entity.pdbx_description
1 polymer ?
#
loop_
_entity_poly.entity_id
_entity_poly.type
_entity_poly.pdbx_seq_one_letter_code
_entity_poly.pdbx_strand_id
1 'polypeptide(L)'
;MTTVLGTLDVSSTKPVPMSRLIKTELRKMGDTRAGLWLLISIAAITVIVTVAFFIWGDRDEMTWGTLSSFGAIPLAFLLPVLSILLITQEWGQRTALVTFSQVPHRGKVITAKVIAALIFAVAGLLIAMLIGAILAPWVAPAIRSKNSPWL
;
A
#
# COMPACT_ATOMS: atom_id res chain seq x y z
N MET A 1 58.95 14.21 -8.18
CA MET A 1 58.09 13.05 -8.48
C MET A 1 56.64 13.49 -8.29
N THR A 2 55.92 13.73 -9.38
CA THR A 2 54.51 14.17 -9.37
C THR A 2 53.62 12.95 -9.58
N THR A 3 52.86 12.57 -8.55
CA THR A 3 51.88 11.48 -8.60
C THR A 3 50.67 11.95 -9.42
N VAL A 4 50.49 11.37 -10.61
CA VAL A 4 49.29 11.59 -11.42
C VAL A 4 48.11 10.95 -10.68
N LEU A 5 47.21 11.76 -10.11
CA LEU A 5 46.00 11.28 -9.45
C LEU A 5 45.13 10.59 -10.51
N GLY A 6 45.07 9.26 -10.46
CA GLY A 6 44.25 8.45 -11.36
C GLY A 6 42.80 8.94 -11.35
N THR A 7 42.28 9.28 -12.53
CA THR A 7 40.89 9.69 -12.68
C THR A 7 40.00 8.49 -12.38
N LEU A 8 39.15 8.57 -11.36
CA LEU A 8 38.15 7.54 -11.06
C LEU A 8 37.11 7.51 -12.19
N ASP A 9 37.26 6.54 -13.10
CA ASP A 9 36.29 6.30 -14.17
C ASP A 9 35.04 5.62 -13.60
N VAL A 10 34.01 6.43 -13.38
CA VAL A 10 32.69 6.00 -12.88
C VAL A 10 31.67 5.78 -14.01
N SER A 11 32.07 5.97 -15.27
CA SER A 11 31.17 5.91 -16.44
C SER A 11 30.61 4.49 -16.69
N SER A 12 31.31 3.46 -16.22
CA SER A 12 30.91 2.05 -16.34
C SER A 12 30.00 1.56 -15.20
N THR A 13 29.67 2.42 -14.22
CA THR A 13 28.84 2.00 -13.09
C THR A 13 27.38 1.81 -13.52
N LYS A 14 26.88 0.57 -13.44
CA LYS A 14 25.47 0.29 -13.77
C LYS A 14 24.52 1.08 -12.84
N PRO A 15 23.51 1.77 -13.39
CA PRO A 15 22.54 2.50 -12.59
C PRO A 15 21.70 1.53 -11.74
N VAL A 16 21.31 1.97 -10.54
CA VAL A 16 20.45 1.18 -9.65
C VAL A 16 19.09 0.95 -10.32
N PRO A 17 18.63 -0.31 -10.45
CA PRO A 17 17.35 -0.61 -11.07
C PRO A 17 16.19 -0.18 -10.17
N MET A 18 15.10 0.29 -10.79
CA MET A 18 13.89 0.77 -10.10
C MET A 18 13.26 -0.29 -9.18
N SER A 19 13.30 -1.56 -9.59
CA SER A 19 12.80 -2.69 -8.79
C SER A 19 13.52 -2.82 -7.45
N ARG A 20 14.81 -2.51 -7.39
CA ARG A 20 15.58 -2.55 -6.15
C ARG A 20 15.13 -1.45 -5.19
N LEU A 21 14.88 -0.24 -5.71
CA LEU A 21 14.33 0.88 -4.93
C LEU A 21 12.95 0.53 -4.35
N ILE A 22 12.04 0.01 -5.19
CA ILE A 22 10.70 -0.41 -4.73
C ILE A 22 10.82 -1.49 -3.64
N LYS A 23 11.64 -2.52 -3.85
CA LYS A 23 11.86 -3.59 -2.87
C LYS A 23 12.40 -3.06 -1.53
N THR A 24 13.29 -2.06 -1.56
CA THR A 24 13.80 -1.45 -0.33
C THR A 24 12.72 -0.65 0.39
N GLU A 25 11.86 0.09 -0.31
CA GLU A 25 10.75 0.81 0.33
C GLU A 25 9.72 -0.15 0.95
N LEU A 26 9.39 -1.24 0.25
CA LEU A 26 8.52 -2.29 0.80
C LEU A 26 9.10 -2.96 2.05
N ARG A 27 10.43 -3.12 2.12
CA ARG A 27 11.09 -3.72 3.27
C ARG A 27 11.13 -2.78 4.48
N LYS A 28 11.37 -1.48 4.27
CA LYS A 28 11.29 -0.45 5.34
C LYS A 28 9.93 -0.42 6.02
N MET A 29 8.88 -0.63 5.24
CA MET A 29 7.50 -0.67 5.72
C MET A 29 7.26 -1.78 6.75
N GLY A 30 7.88 -2.95 6.59
CA GLY A 30 7.83 -4.05 7.56
C GLY A 30 8.89 -3.97 8.67
N ASP A 31 10.07 -3.44 8.37
CA ASP A 31 11.21 -3.40 9.30
C ASP A 31 11.08 -2.29 10.37
N THR A 32 10.09 -1.39 10.26
CA THR A 32 9.82 -0.35 11.27
C THR A 32 8.55 -0.64 12.07
N ARG A 33 8.60 -0.44 13.41
CA ARG A 33 7.42 -0.61 14.28
C ARG A 33 6.25 0.24 13.80
N ALA A 34 6.50 1.51 13.47
CA ALA A 34 5.45 2.43 13.02
C ALA A 34 4.84 2.02 11.67
N GLY A 35 5.66 1.59 10.70
CA GLY A 35 5.18 1.11 9.41
C GLY A 35 4.36 -0.18 9.54
N LEU A 36 4.86 -1.13 10.34
CA LEU A 36 4.18 -2.40 10.60
C LEU A 36 2.81 -2.19 11.26
N TRP A 37 2.76 -1.39 12.33
CA TRP A 37 1.50 -1.08 13.02
C TRP A 37 0.51 -0.33 12.12
N LEU A 38 0.99 0.58 11.27
CA LEU A 38 0.13 1.25 10.30
C LEU A 38 -0.46 0.26 9.28
N LEU A 39 0.34 -0.68 8.75
CA LEU A 39 -0.15 -1.71 7.84
C LEU A 39 -1.16 -2.66 8.51
N ILE A 40 -0.89 -3.04 9.76
CA ILE A 40 -1.83 -3.84 10.57
C ILE A 40 -3.14 -3.08 10.75
N SER A 41 -3.09 -1.79 11.11
CA SER A 41 -4.28 -0.96 11.26
C SER A 41 -5.05 -0.81 9.94
N ILE A 42 -4.36 -0.60 8.82
CA ILE A 42 -4.99 -0.57 7.49
C ILE A 42 -5.74 -1.87 7.22
N ALA A 43 -5.08 -3.02 7.40
CA ALA A 43 -5.69 -4.32 7.16
C ALA A 43 -6.87 -4.56 8.11
N ALA A 44 -6.70 -4.31 9.41
CA ALA A 44 -7.73 -4.50 10.42
C ALA A 44 -8.96 -3.62 10.17
N ILE A 45 -8.77 -2.32 9.90
CA ILE A 45 -9.89 -1.41 9.62
C ILE A 45 -10.59 -1.81 8.31
N THR A 46 -9.83 -2.20 7.28
CA THR A 46 -10.40 -2.68 6.01
C THR A 46 -11.28 -3.92 6.23
N VAL A 47 -10.80 -4.88 7.01
CA VAL A 47 -11.57 -6.08 7.39
C VAL A 47 -12.83 -5.67 8.17
N ILE A 48 -12.68 -4.83 9.20
CA ILE A 48 -13.79 -4.40 10.05
C ILE A 48 -14.87 -3.71 9.22
N VAL A 49 -14.50 -2.76 8.36
CA VAL A 49 -15.45 -2.05 7.49
C VAL A 49 -16.14 -3.00 6.53
N THR A 50 -15.41 -3.93 5.92
CA THR A 50 -15.97 -4.93 5.00
C THR A 50 -16.96 -5.85 5.72
N VAL A 51 -16.59 -6.36 6.90
CA VAL A 51 -17.46 -7.23 7.71
C VAL A 51 -18.68 -6.46 8.21
N ALA A 52 -18.50 -5.22 8.66
CA ALA A 52 -19.60 -4.36 9.10
C ALA A 52 -20.62 -4.13 7.99
N PHE A 53 -20.14 -3.84 6.77
CA PHE A 53 -21.01 -3.72 5.61
C PHE A 53 -21.76 -5.03 5.31
N PHE A 54 -21.16 -6.20 5.51
CA PHE A 54 -21.84 -7.49 5.36
C PHE A 54 -22.94 -7.76 6.40
N ILE A 55 -22.73 -7.30 7.64
CA ILE A 55 -23.65 -7.53 8.76
C ILE A 55 -24.82 -6.53 8.73
N TRP A 56 -24.51 -5.25 8.49
CA TRP A 56 -25.46 -4.14 8.63
C TRP A 56 -25.85 -3.46 7.31
N GLY A 57 -25.13 -3.72 6.22
CA GLY A 57 -25.42 -3.12 4.91
C GLY A 57 -26.71 -3.67 4.30
N ASP A 58 -27.35 -2.84 3.48
CA ASP A 58 -28.56 -3.26 2.79
C ASP A 58 -28.23 -4.37 1.78
N ARG A 59 -29.06 -5.40 1.79
CA ARG A 59 -28.93 -6.59 0.95
C ARG A 59 -28.98 -6.23 -0.54
N ASP A 60 -29.77 -5.21 -0.87
CA ASP A 60 -29.99 -4.77 -2.25
C ASP A 60 -28.80 -3.94 -2.79
N GLU A 61 -28.00 -3.35 -1.90
CA GLU A 61 -26.81 -2.57 -2.24
C GLU A 61 -25.52 -3.41 -2.26
N MET A 62 -25.60 -4.70 -1.88
CA MET A 62 -24.44 -5.57 -1.69
C MET A 62 -23.87 -6.09 -3.01
N THR A 63 -23.34 -5.18 -3.81
CA THR A 63 -22.65 -5.45 -5.08
C THR A 63 -21.13 -5.46 -4.91
N TRP A 64 -20.41 -6.06 -5.85
CA TRP A 64 -18.95 -5.99 -5.90
C TRP A 64 -18.43 -4.56 -6.00
N GLY A 65 -19.16 -3.68 -6.70
CA GLY A 65 -18.83 -2.26 -6.80
C GLY A 65 -18.91 -1.58 -5.43
N THR A 66 -20.02 -1.79 -4.72
CA THR A 66 -20.22 -1.23 -3.38
C THR A 66 -19.16 -1.75 -2.40
N LEU A 67 -18.89 -3.06 -2.40
CA LEU A 67 -17.83 -3.66 -1.57
C LEU A 67 -16.45 -3.05 -1.83
N SER A 68 -16.11 -2.84 -3.11
CA SER A 68 -14.84 -2.20 -3.48
C SER A 68 -14.77 -0.74 -3.01
N SER A 69 -15.86 0.02 -3.12
CA SER A 69 -15.95 1.40 -2.67
C SER A 69 -15.82 1.52 -1.14
N PHE A 70 -16.52 0.67 -0.39
CA PHE A 70 -16.43 0.66 1.08
C PHE A 70 -15.06 0.17 1.56
N GLY A 71 -14.49 -0.84 0.92
CA GLY A 71 -13.12 -1.30 1.19
C GLY A 71 -12.06 -0.25 0.86
N ALA A 72 -12.33 0.66 -0.07
CA ALA A 72 -11.43 1.76 -0.40
C ALA A 72 -11.43 2.90 0.63
N ILE A 73 -12.48 3.05 1.45
CA ILE A 73 -12.60 4.16 2.41
C ILE A 73 -11.41 4.17 3.39
N PRO A 74 -11.05 3.09 4.10
CA PRO A 74 -9.89 3.08 4.99
C PRO A 74 -8.59 3.41 4.27
N LEU A 75 -8.43 2.92 3.03
CA LEU A 75 -7.26 3.18 2.21
C LEU A 75 -7.15 4.65 1.83
N ALA A 76 -8.26 5.31 1.49
CA ALA A 76 -8.28 6.73 1.15
C ALA A 76 -7.77 7.62 2.29
N PHE A 77 -8.06 7.25 3.55
CA PHE A 77 -7.58 7.98 4.72
C PHE A 77 -6.17 7.59 5.15
N LEU A 78 -5.81 6.30 5.05
CA LEU A 78 -4.56 5.78 5.63
C LEU A 78 -3.39 5.80 4.64
N LEU A 79 -3.63 5.78 3.33
CA LEU A 79 -2.56 5.93 2.32
C LEU A 79 -1.86 7.30 2.37
N PRO A 80 -2.54 8.43 2.60
CA PRO A 80 -1.86 9.69 2.88
C PRO A 80 -0.95 9.61 4.10
N VAL A 81 -1.39 8.97 5.18
CA VAL A 81 -0.57 8.76 6.39
C VAL A 81 0.65 7.89 6.07
N LEU A 82 0.45 6.81 5.32
CA LEU A 82 1.52 5.93 4.81
C LEU A 82 2.54 6.72 3.99
N SER A 83 2.05 7.62 3.13
CA SER A 83 2.87 8.48 2.27
C SER A 83 3.70 9.46 3.08
N ILE A 84 3.12 10.11 4.09
CA ILE A 84 3.84 11.00 5.01
C ILE A 84 4.92 10.21 5.75
N LEU A 85 4.58 9.01 6.27
CA LEU A 85 5.52 8.16 7.00
C LEU A 85 6.70 7.74 6.10
N LEU A 86 6.43 7.31 4.86
CA LEU A 86 7.46 6.98 3.86
C LEU A 86 8.42 8.14 3.59
N ILE A 87 7.94 9.38 3.55
CA ILE A 87 8.77 10.57 3.31
C ILE A 87 9.54 10.97 4.57
N THR A 88 8.85 11.03 5.71
CA THR A 88 9.42 11.51 6.99
C THR A 88 10.45 10.56 7.59
N GLN A 89 10.34 9.26 7.33
CA GLN A 89 11.35 8.29 7.79
C GLN A 89 12.74 8.53 7.20
N GLU A 90 12.86 9.21 6.06
CA GLU A 90 14.16 9.58 5.48
C GLU A 90 14.89 10.64 6.29
N TRP A 91 14.13 11.52 6.94
CA TRP A 91 14.64 12.59 7.79
C TRP A 91 15.01 12.06 9.17
N GLY A 92 14.18 11.18 9.75
CA GLY A 92 14.43 10.57 11.07
C GLY A 92 15.69 9.71 11.13
N GLN A 93 16.11 9.13 10.00
CA GLN A 93 17.30 8.28 9.91
C GLN A 93 18.51 8.98 9.27
N ARG A 94 18.43 10.29 9.01
CA ARG A 94 19.46 11.12 8.32
C ARG A 94 19.92 10.56 6.96
N THR A 95 19.18 9.63 6.37
CA THR A 95 19.50 9.02 5.08
C THR A 95 19.28 9.98 3.91
N ALA A 96 18.47 11.03 4.10
CA ALA A 96 18.33 12.12 3.13
C ALA A 96 19.66 12.84 2.84
N LEU A 97 20.50 13.10 3.86
CA LEU A 97 21.78 13.80 3.71
C LEU A 97 22.82 12.96 2.94
N VAL A 98 22.84 11.64 3.18
CA VAL A 98 23.75 10.70 2.48
C VAL A 98 23.29 10.45 1.04
N THR A 99 21.98 10.44 0.79
CA THR A 99 21.43 10.23 -0.56
C THR A 99 21.65 11.44 -1.45
N PHE A 100 21.49 12.67 -0.92
CA PHE A 100 21.73 13.88 -1.70
C PHE A 100 23.20 14.16 -1.99
N SER A 101 24.13 13.56 -1.25
CA SER A 101 25.55 13.63 -1.57
C SER A 101 26.00 12.57 -2.58
N GLN A 102 25.24 11.48 -2.79
CA GLN A 102 25.66 10.37 -3.66
C GLN A 102 24.79 10.08 -4.90
N VAL A 103 23.48 10.39 -4.92
CA VAL A 103 22.61 10.03 -6.06
C VAL A 103 21.59 11.15 -6.39
N PRO A 104 21.78 11.94 -7.47
CA PRO A 104 20.96 13.11 -7.79
C PRO A 104 19.68 12.77 -8.56
N HIS A 105 19.08 11.59 -8.37
CA HIS A 105 17.87 11.16 -9.12
C HIS A 105 16.62 11.19 -8.24
N ARG A 106 16.26 12.40 -7.77
CA ARG A 106 15.17 12.63 -6.80
C ARG A 106 13.83 12.04 -7.25
N GLY A 107 13.55 12.09 -8.55
CA GLY A 107 12.32 11.52 -9.12
C GLY A 107 12.19 10.00 -8.95
N LYS A 108 13.28 9.22 -9.13
CA LYS A 108 13.21 7.75 -9.05
C LYS A 108 12.85 7.27 -7.65
N VAL A 109 13.34 7.94 -6.62
CA VAL A 109 13.05 7.59 -5.22
C VAL A 109 11.59 7.91 -4.88
N ILE A 110 11.09 9.07 -5.29
CA ILE A 110 9.69 9.47 -5.09
C ILE A 110 8.75 8.49 -5.82
N THR A 111 9.04 8.17 -7.08
CA THR A 111 8.23 7.20 -7.83
C THR A 111 8.26 5.83 -7.17
N ALA A 112 9.40 5.39 -6.61
CA ALA A 112 9.47 4.11 -5.90
C ALA A 112 8.60 4.08 -4.64
N LYS A 113 8.53 5.19 -3.89
CA LYS A 113 7.63 5.34 -2.73
C LYS A 113 6.16 5.31 -3.13
N VAL A 114 5.80 6.04 -4.19
CA VAL A 114 4.44 6.06 -4.72
C VAL A 114 4.04 4.65 -5.16
N ILE A 115 4.90 3.94 -5.89
CA ILE A 115 4.65 2.55 -6.29
C ILE A 115 4.52 1.64 -5.07
N ALA A 116 5.38 1.78 -4.05
CA ALA A 116 5.28 0.99 -2.83
C ALA A 116 3.94 1.22 -2.10
N ALA A 117 3.51 2.48 -1.97
CA ALA A 117 2.21 2.83 -1.37
C ALA A 117 1.04 2.25 -2.18
N LEU A 118 1.10 2.32 -3.52
CA LEU A 118 0.11 1.74 -4.41
C LEU A 118 0.05 0.20 -4.28
N ILE A 119 1.17 -0.48 -4.12
CA ILE A 119 1.20 -1.94 -3.88
C ILE A 119 0.41 -2.29 -2.61
N PHE A 120 0.58 -1.53 -1.52
CA PHE A 120 -0.20 -1.73 -0.30
C PHE A 120 -1.69 -1.38 -0.48
N ALA A 121 -2.00 -0.34 -1.24
CA ALA A 121 -3.38 0.02 -1.57
C ALA A 121 -4.10 -1.14 -2.28
N VAL A 122 -3.47 -1.68 -3.33
CA VAL A 122 -4.00 -2.81 -4.09
C VAL A 122 -4.11 -4.04 -3.22
N ALA A 123 -3.11 -4.34 -2.39
CA ALA A 123 -3.17 -5.46 -1.46
C ALA A 123 -4.37 -5.35 -0.49
N GLY A 124 -4.64 -4.15 0.05
CA GLY A 124 -5.80 -3.91 0.90
C GLY A 124 -7.14 -4.14 0.20
N LEU A 125 -7.28 -3.65 -1.03
CA LEU A 125 -8.48 -3.90 -1.84
C LEU A 125 -8.69 -5.40 -2.12
N LEU A 126 -7.61 -6.11 -2.48
CA LEU A 126 -7.68 -7.55 -2.71
C LEU A 126 -8.09 -8.32 -1.45
N ILE A 127 -7.63 -7.91 -0.27
CA ILE A 127 -8.06 -8.47 1.02
C ILE A 127 -9.56 -8.24 1.22
N ALA A 128 -10.06 -7.03 0.99
CA ALA A 128 -11.49 -6.72 1.11
C ALA A 128 -12.34 -7.58 0.16
N MET A 129 -11.91 -7.72 -1.10
CA MET A 129 -12.59 -8.55 -2.10
C MET A 129 -12.58 -10.03 -1.72
N LEU A 130 -11.46 -10.54 -1.21
CA LEU A 130 -11.32 -11.93 -0.78
C LEU A 130 -12.23 -12.23 0.42
N ILE A 131 -12.31 -11.32 1.39
CA ILE A 131 -13.26 -11.43 2.50
C ILE A 131 -14.69 -11.42 1.98
N GLY A 132 -15.02 -10.52 1.06
CA GLY A 132 -16.35 -10.47 0.45
C GLY A 132 -16.71 -11.77 -0.28
N ALA A 133 -15.77 -12.36 -1.01
CA ALA A 133 -15.96 -13.64 -1.68
C ALA A 133 -16.19 -14.80 -0.70
N ILE A 134 -15.53 -14.78 0.46
CA ILE A 134 -15.71 -15.80 1.51
C ILE A 134 -17.05 -15.63 2.24
N LEU A 135 -17.49 -14.39 2.46
CA LEU A 135 -18.73 -14.09 3.20
C LEU A 135 -19.99 -14.20 2.33
N ALA A 136 -19.89 -13.94 1.02
CA ALA A 136 -21.02 -13.92 0.10
C ALA A 136 -21.89 -15.19 0.12
N PRO A 137 -21.36 -16.43 0.15
CA PRO A 137 -22.16 -17.65 0.20
C PRO A 137 -23.06 -17.77 1.43
N TRP A 138 -22.66 -17.18 2.56
CA TRP A 138 -23.43 -17.23 3.81
C TRP A 138 -24.61 -16.27 3.81
N VAL A 139 -24.53 -15.22 3.00
CA VAL A 139 -25.57 -14.18 2.90
C VAL A 139 -26.47 -14.34 1.68
N ALA A 140 -25.96 -14.92 0.59
CA ALA A 140 -26.69 -15.12 -0.66
C ALA A 140 -28.09 -15.78 -0.50
N PRO A 141 -28.30 -16.78 0.38
CA PRO A 141 -29.63 -17.35 0.61
C PRO A 141 -30.64 -16.34 1.14
N ALA A 142 -30.20 -15.40 2.00
CA ALA A 142 -31.05 -14.38 2.60
C ALA A 142 -31.42 -13.25 1.62
N ILE A 143 -30.56 -12.97 0.62
CA ILE A 143 -30.88 -12.04 -0.48
C ILE A 143 -31.92 -12.68 -1.40
N ARG A 144 -31.75 -13.98 -1.70
CA ARG A 144 -32.59 -14.68 -2.68
C ARG A 144 -34.05 -14.81 -2.24
N SER A 145 -34.34 -14.87 -0.93
CA SER A 145 -35.72 -14.98 -0.43
C SER A 145 -36.51 -13.66 -0.46
N LYS A 146 -35.85 -12.48 -0.50
CA LYS A 146 -36.54 -11.19 -0.63
C LYS A 146 -37.10 -10.96 -2.04
N ASN A 147 -36.47 -11.56 -3.05
CA ASN A 147 -36.80 -11.37 -4.47
C ASN A 147 -37.73 -12.45 -5.05
N SER A 148 -38.41 -13.25 -4.22
CA SER A 148 -39.44 -14.20 -4.65
C SER A 148 -40.85 -13.60 -4.44
N PRO A 149 -41.52 -13.10 -5.49
CA PRO A 149 -42.81 -12.40 -5.38
C PRO A 149 -44.03 -13.32 -5.10
N TRP A 150 -43.82 -14.52 -4.55
CA TRP A 150 -44.90 -15.50 -4.32
C TRP A 150 -44.81 -16.24 -2.97
N LEU A 151 -44.19 -15.62 -1.96
CA LEU A 151 -44.42 -15.93 -0.54
C LEU A 151 -44.87 -14.67 0.21
#